data_AF-G9K5X0-F1
#
_entry.id   AF-G9K5X0-F1
#
_cell.length_a   1.000
_cell.length_b   1.000
_cell.length_c   1.000
_cell.angle_alpha   90.00
_cell.angle_beta   90.00
_cell.angle_gamma   90.00
#
_symmetry.space_group_name_H-M   'P 1'
#
loop_
_entity.id
_entity.type
_entity.pdbx_description
1 polymer ?
#
loop_
_entity_poly.entity_id
_entity_poly.type
_entity_poly.pdbx_seq_one_letter_code
_entity_poly.pdbx_strand_id
1 'polypeptide(L)'
;VITTSASNKGIEEGEDNLLCNLREVQCLICCLLHQMYIADPNIAKLVHFQGYPCELLPLTVAGIPSMHICLDFIPELIAQPELEKQIFAIQLLSHLCIQYALPKSLSVARLAVNVMGTLLTVLTQAKRYAFFMPTLPSLVSFCRAFPPLYEDIMSLLIQIGQVCASDVATQTRDIDPIITRLQQIKEKPSGWSGICKDLSYKNASGDTGSMDPDVQLCHCIESTIIEIINMSVSG
;
A
#
# COMPACT_ATOMS: atom_id res chain seq x y z
N VAL A 1 -20.60 8.38 52.91
CA VAL A 1 -21.52 8.33 51.76
C VAL A 1 -20.75 8.80 50.55
N ILE A 2 -20.64 7.93 49.56
CA ILE A 2 -19.98 8.13 48.27
C ILE A 2 -20.90 9.00 47.42
N THR A 3 -20.38 10.05 46.79
CA THR A 3 -20.99 10.61 45.57
C THR A 3 -19.89 10.93 44.57
N THR A 4 -19.71 9.98 43.66
CA THR A 4 -19.05 10.09 42.37
C THR A 4 -19.81 11.09 41.48
N SER A 5 -19.11 12.08 40.92
CA SER A 5 -19.59 12.83 39.75
C SER A 5 -18.68 12.52 38.57
N ALA A 6 -19.12 11.55 37.76
CA ALA A 6 -18.58 11.28 36.44
C ALA A 6 -18.78 12.52 35.55
N SER A 7 -17.72 12.98 34.90
CA SER A 7 -17.83 13.92 33.77
C SER A 7 -17.52 13.18 32.48
N ASN A 8 -18.37 13.45 31.50
CA ASN A 8 -18.63 12.72 30.27
C ASN A 8 -17.41 12.53 29.35
N LYS A 9 -17.33 11.33 28.76
CA LYS A 9 -16.67 11.05 27.49
C LYS A 9 -17.28 11.92 26.39
N GLY A 10 -16.48 12.80 25.81
CA GLY A 10 -16.70 13.42 24.49
C GLY A 10 -15.60 12.92 23.55
N ILE A 11 -16.01 12.44 22.39
CA ILE A 11 -15.16 11.86 21.34
C ILE A 11 -14.51 13.02 20.56
N GLU A 12 -13.20 13.20 20.70
CA GLU A 12 -12.36 14.07 19.86
C GLU A 12 -11.09 13.29 19.42
N GLU A 13 -11.26 12.10 18.84
CA GLU A 13 -10.13 11.26 18.37
C GLU A 13 -9.43 11.80 17.09
N GLY A 14 -9.73 13.03 16.67
CA GLY A 14 -9.20 13.63 15.43
C GLY A 14 -8.14 14.72 15.60
N GLU A 15 -8.14 15.44 16.73
CA GLU A 15 -7.32 16.65 16.89
C GLU A 15 -6.06 16.44 17.75
N ASP A 16 -6.06 15.42 18.64
CA ASP A 16 -4.94 15.13 19.55
C ASP A 16 -3.64 14.67 18.86
N ASN A 17 -3.73 14.18 17.62
CA ASN A 17 -2.55 13.68 16.91
C ASN A 17 -1.67 14.81 16.34
N LEU A 18 -2.21 16.03 16.15
CA LEU A 18 -1.49 17.13 15.52
C LEU A 18 -0.64 17.93 16.51
N LEU A 19 -1.05 17.99 17.78
CA LEU A 19 -0.42 18.79 18.85
C LEU A 19 0.19 17.90 19.95
N CYS A 20 0.96 16.90 19.55
CA CYS A 20 1.66 16.01 20.49
C CYS A 20 3.19 16.16 20.39
N ASN A 21 3.88 15.95 21.52
CA ASN A 21 5.36 15.97 21.57
C ASN A 21 5.98 15.01 20.54
N LEU A 22 5.31 13.91 20.24
CA LEU A 22 5.73 12.97 19.21
C LEU A 22 5.80 13.63 17.84
N ARG A 23 4.79 14.43 17.47
CA ARG A 23 4.75 15.13 16.18
C ARG A 23 5.87 16.17 16.09
N GLU A 24 6.13 16.90 17.17
CA GLU A 24 7.25 17.86 17.21
C GLU A 24 8.59 17.18 17.01
N VAL A 25 8.84 16.08 17.73
CA VAL A 25 10.08 15.29 17.59
C VAL A 25 10.21 14.73 16.17
N GLN A 26 9.13 14.21 15.59
CA GLN A 26 9.12 13.75 14.20
C GLN A 26 9.45 14.87 13.21
N CYS A 27 8.89 16.06 13.39
CA CYS A 27 9.21 17.23 12.58
C CYS A 27 10.68 17.62 12.70
N LEU A 28 11.24 17.63 13.91
CA LEU A 28 12.67 17.92 14.13
C LEU A 28 13.58 16.89 13.45
N ILE A 29 13.22 15.60 13.55
CA ILE A 29 13.94 14.52 12.86
C ILE A 29 13.87 14.72 11.34
N CYS A 30 12.68 15.01 10.79
CA CYS A 30 12.53 15.27 9.35
C CYS A 30 13.34 16.47 8.90
N CYS A 31 13.35 17.56 9.66
CA CYS A 31 14.18 18.74 9.38
C CYS A 31 15.67 18.40 9.37
N LEU A 32 16.15 17.61 10.35
CA LEU A 32 17.54 17.17 10.39
C LEU A 32 17.89 16.28 9.19
N LEU A 33 17.08 15.27 8.90
CA LEU A 33 17.28 14.39 7.75
C LEU A 33 17.26 15.16 6.43
N HIS A 34 16.38 16.14 6.30
CA HIS A 34 16.37 17.05 5.15
C HIS A 34 17.72 17.75 4.96
N GLN A 35 18.27 18.36 6.02
CA GLN A 35 19.58 19.01 5.95
C GLN A 35 20.70 18.02 5.61
N MET A 36 20.66 16.81 6.18
CA MET A 36 21.65 15.77 5.89
C MET A 36 21.61 15.33 4.42
N TYR A 37 20.41 15.15 3.85
CA TYR A 37 20.26 14.75 2.45
C TYR A 37 20.67 15.86 1.47
N ILE A 38 20.47 17.12 1.85
CA ILE A 38 20.97 18.26 1.07
C ILE A 38 22.50 18.34 1.14
N ALA A 39 23.09 18.05 2.31
CA ALA A 39 24.54 18.06 2.48
C ALA A 39 25.25 16.90 1.76
N ASP A 40 24.69 15.69 1.84
CA ASP A 40 25.18 14.51 1.10
C ASP A 40 24.01 13.62 0.62
N PRO A 41 23.66 13.66 -0.67
CA PRO A 41 22.55 12.88 -1.22
C PRO A 41 22.81 11.37 -1.21
N ASN A 42 24.06 10.92 -1.06
CA ASN A 42 24.37 9.48 -0.97
C ASN A 42 23.85 8.87 0.33
N ILE A 43 23.70 9.67 1.39
CA ILE A 43 23.09 9.21 2.65
C ILE A 43 21.63 8.81 2.40
N ALA A 44 20.89 9.64 1.64
CA ALA A 44 19.51 9.31 1.28
C ALA A 44 19.46 8.00 0.50
N LYS A 45 20.31 7.84 -0.51
CA LYS A 45 20.40 6.58 -1.26
C LYS A 45 20.69 5.39 -0.35
N LEU A 46 21.69 5.49 0.53
CA LEU A 46 22.08 4.41 1.43
C LEU A 46 20.93 4.00 2.36
N VAL A 47 20.26 4.96 2.99
CA VAL A 47 19.14 4.69 3.91
C VAL A 47 17.98 3.99 3.19
N HIS A 48 17.62 4.41 1.99
CA HIS A 48 16.55 3.77 1.22
C HIS A 48 16.95 2.39 0.68
N PHE A 49 18.23 2.17 0.40
CA PHE A 49 18.74 0.82 0.08
C PHE A 49 18.80 -0.09 1.30
N GLN A 50 18.97 0.45 2.52
CA GLN A 50 18.85 -0.32 3.76
C GLN A 50 17.38 -0.64 4.07
N GLY A 51 16.48 0.30 3.82
CA GLY A 51 15.05 0.17 4.09
C GLY A 51 14.71 0.51 5.54
N TYR A 52 13.44 0.84 5.77
CA TYR A 52 12.88 1.15 7.09
C TYR A 52 11.38 0.82 7.10
N PRO A 53 10.73 0.75 8.27
CA PRO A 53 9.31 0.38 8.37
C PRO A 53 8.41 1.29 7.51
N CYS A 54 7.46 0.68 6.80
CA CYS A 54 6.63 1.36 5.78
C CYS A 54 5.71 2.41 6.40
N GLU A 55 5.40 2.28 7.69
CA GLU A 55 4.61 3.24 8.47
C GLU A 55 5.27 4.62 8.52
N LEU A 56 6.58 4.71 8.29
CA LEU A 56 7.32 5.97 8.23
C LEU A 56 7.30 6.61 6.84
N LEU A 57 6.84 5.92 5.79
CA LEU A 57 6.82 6.48 4.42
C LEU A 57 5.94 7.73 4.31
N PRO A 58 4.68 7.76 4.80
CA PRO A 58 3.85 8.96 4.75
C PRO A 58 4.49 10.13 5.50
N LEU A 59 5.12 9.85 6.65
CA LEU A 59 5.80 10.87 7.46
C LEU A 59 7.02 11.44 6.76
N THR A 60 7.93 10.57 6.29
CA THR A 60 9.21 10.97 5.70
C THR A 60 9.01 11.67 4.37
N VAL A 61 8.15 11.15 3.49
CA VAL A 61 7.89 11.75 2.18
C VAL A 61 7.22 13.13 2.31
N ALA A 62 6.26 13.30 3.22
CA ALA A 62 5.61 14.60 3.42
C ALA A 62 6.47 15.57 4.25
N GLY A 63 7.27 15.06 5.19
CA GLY A 63 8.04 15.86 6.15
C GLY A 63 9.43 16.28 5.66
N ILE A 64 10.01 15.60 4.67
CA ILE A 64 11.36 15.87 4.15
C ILE A 64 11.26 16.40 2.71
N PRO A 65 11.37 17.73 2.48
CA PRO A 65 11.17 18.32 1.15
C PRO A 65 12.11 17.81 0.05
N SER A 66 13.31 17.36 0.43
CA SER A 66 14.31 16.82 -0.51
C SER A 66 14.03 15.39 -0.97
N MET A 67 12.94 14.75 -0.55
CA MET A 67 12.67 13.33 -0.89
C MET A 67 12.48 13.06 -2.37
N HIS A 68 12.15 14.07 -3.18
CA HIS A 68 12.05 13.95 -4.64
C HIS A 68 13.36 13.45 -5.30
N ILE A 69 14.53 13.64 -4.67
CA ILE A 69 15.80 13.08 -5.18
C ILE A 69 15.80 11.55 -5.23
N CYS A 70 14.93 10.89 -4.46
CA CYS A 70 14.84 9.43 -4.44
C CYS A 70 14.38 8.85 -5.78
N LEU A 71 13.67 9.65 -6.59
CA LEU A 71 13.26 9.25 -7.95
C LEU A 71 14.46 8.91 -8.86
N ASP A 72 15.66 9.38 -8.52
CA ASP A 72 16.88 9.16 -9.32
C ASP A 72 17.39 7.72 -9.17
N PHE A 73 17.24 7.13 -7.98
CA PHE A 73 17.76 5.79 -7.67
C PHE A 73 16.68 4.73 -7.47
N ILE A 74 15.38 5.09 -7.52
CA ILE A 74 14.30 4.09 -7.45
C ILE A 74 14.42 3.01 -8.54
N PRO A 75 14.73 3.30 -9.82
CA PRO A 75 14.93 2.25 -10.81
C PRO A 75 16.03 1.25 -10.42
N GLU A 76 17.12 1.72 -9.81
CA GLU A 76 18.22 0.91 -9.33
C GLU A 76 17.81 0.07 -8.10
N LEU A 77 16.97 0.63 -7.22
CA LEU A 77 16.42 -0.07 -6.06
C LEU A 77 15.41 -1.16 -6.46
N ILE A 78 14.58 -0.91 -7.47
CA ILE A 78 13.67 -1.90 -8.07
C ILE A 78 14.46 -3.04 -8.74
N ALA A 79 15.65 -2.75 -9.28
CA ALA A 79 16.49 -3.75 -9.92
C ALA A 79 17.25 -4.66 -8.94
N GLN A 80 17.13 -4.43 -7.62
CA GLN A 80 17.74 -5.32 -6.62
C GLN A 80 17.12 -6.73 -6.67
N PRO A 81 17.92 -7.80 -6.48
CA PRO A 81 17.41 -9.17 -6.53
C PRO A 81 16.53 -9.54 -5.32
N GLU A 82 16.63 -8.82 -4.21
CA GLU A 82 15.84 -9.06 -3.01
C GLU A 82 14.42 -8.48 -3.14
N LEU A 83 13.40 -9.34 -2.98
CA LEU A 83 11.99 -8.93 -3.07
C LEU A 83 11.64 -7.81 -2.08
N GLU A 84 12.20 -7.84 -0.87
CA GLU A 84 11.95 -6.81 0.15
C GLU A 84 12.36 -5.41 -0.34
N LYS A 85 13.46 -5.31 -1.10
CA LYS A 85 13.94 -4.04 -1.67
C LYS A 85 13.02 -3.57 -2.78
N GLN A 86 12.54 -4.48 -3.62
CA GLN A 86 11.59 -4.18 -4.68
C GLN A 86 10.24 -3.70 -4.12
N ILE A 87 9.72 -4.38 -3.10
CA ILE A 87 8.49 -4.00 -2.40
C ILE A 87 8.63 -2.60 -1.79
N PHE A 88 9.71 -2.37 -1.03
CA PHE A 88 9.99 -1.07 -0.43
C PHE A 88 10.11 0.03 -1.49
N ALA A 89 10.78 -0.23 -2.62
CA ALA A 89 10.91 0.73 -3.71
C ALA A 89 9.56 1.12 -4.32
N ILE A 90 8.67 0.15 -4.54
CA ILE A 90 7.33 0.37 -5.10
C ILE A 90 6.48 1.20 -4.12
N GLN A 91 6.56 0.90 -2.83
CA GLN A 91 5.84 1.65 -1.79
C GLN A 91 6.40 3.06 -1.63
N LEU A 92 7.72 3.25 -1.63
CA LEU A 92 8.33 4.57 -1.62
C LEU A 92 7.91 5.38 -2.85
N LEU A 93 7.98 4.77 -4.03
CA LEU A 93 7.56 5.39 -5.29
C LEU A 93 6.10 5.81 -5.23
N SER A 94 5.21 4.99 -4.69
CA SER A 94 3.78 5.33 -4.61
C SER A 94 3.52 6.56 -3.76
N HIS A 95 4.22 6.71 -2.62
CA HIS A 95 4.13 7.92 -1.79
C HIS A 95 4.73 9.14 -2.51
N LEU A 96 5.87 8.97 -3.19
CA LEU A 96 6.48 10.05 -3.97
C LEU A 96 5.61 10.50 -5.13
N CYS A 97 4.89 9.59 -5.80
CA CYS A 97 4.00 9.94 -6.90
C CYS A 97 2.80 10.78 -6.43
N ILE A 98 2.25 10.48 -5.25
CA ILE A 98 1.19 11.29 -4.63
C ILE A 98 1.71 12.67 -4.24
N GLN A 99 2.90 12.74 -3.64
CA GLN A 99 3.48 13.99 -3.17
C GLN A 99 4.04 14.87 -4.30
N TYR A 100 4.60 14.24 -5.34
CA TYR A 100 5.33 14.88 -6.43
C TYR A 100 4.83 14.34 -7.79
N ALA A 101 3.75 14.93 -8.30
CA ALA A 101 3.22 14.64 -9.63
C ALA A 101 4.09 15.31 -10.72
N LEU A 102 5.17 14.63 -11.11
CA LEU A 102 6.16 15.10 -12.09
C LEU A 102 6.19 14.14 -13.30
N PRO A 103 6.55 14.61 -14.51
CA PRO A 103 6.73 13.72 -15.66
C PRO A 103 7.74 12.59 -15.38
N LYS A 104 8.80 12.89 -14.62
CA LYS A 104 9.80 11.90 -14.18
C LYS A 104 9.18 10.82 -13.30
N SER A 105 8.38 11.19 -12.30
CA SER A 105 7.74 10.20 -11.42
C SER A 105 6.72 9.35 -12.17
N LEU A 106 6.02 9.90 -13.17
CA LEU A 106 5.18 9.10 -14.09
C LEU A 106 6.01 8.06 -14.88
N SER A 107 7.15 8.45 -15.45
CA SER A 107 8.02 7.50 -16.16
C SER A 107 8.51 6.37 -15.26
N VAL A 108 8.91 6.69 -14.03
CA VAL A 108 9.37 5.69 -13.05
C VAL A 108 8.21 4.82 -12.55
N ALA A 109 7.01 5.36 -12.34
CA ALA A 109 5.81 4.60 -12.01
C ALA A 109 5.44 3.60 -13.11
N ARG A 110 5.49 4.02 -14.38
CA ARG A 110 5.29 3.13 -15.53
C ARG A 110 6.31 1.98 -15.56
N LEU A 111 7.58 2.28 -15.29
CA LEU A 111 8.63 1.26 -15.16
C LEU A 111 8.29 0.27 -14.04
N ALA A 112 7.88 0.75 -12.85
CA ALA A 112 7.50 -0.10 -11.74
C ALA A 112 6.33 -1.04 -12.10
N VAL A 113 5.29 -0.53 -12.76
CA VAL A 113 4.15 -1.35 -13.24
C VAL A 113 4.62 -2.44 -14.21
N ASN A 114 5.51 -2.11 -15.15
CA ASN A 114 6.08 -3.09 -16.08
C ASN A 114 6.92 -4.18 -15.37
N VAL A 115 7.70 -3.78 -14.36
CA VAL A 115 8.49 -4.71 -13.54
C VAL A 115 7.56 -5.62 -12.73
N MET A 116 6.50 -5.07 -12.12
CA MET A 116 5.49 -5.88 -11.41
C MET A 116 4.84 -6.91 -12.32
N GLY A 117 4.47 -6.54 -13.56
CA GLY A 117 3.94 -7.47 -14.55
C GLY A 117 4.94 -8.57 -14.94
N THR A 118 6.22 -8.22 -15.08
CA THR A 118 7.28 -9.22 -15.34
C THR A 118 7.43 -10.18 -14.16
N LEU A 119 7.44 -9.65 -12.92
CA LEU A 119 7.57 -10.43 -11.69
C LEU A 119 6.42 -11.40 -11.49
N LEU A 120 5.20 -11.06 -11.93
CA LEU A 120 4.07 -11.99 -11.93
C LEU A 120 4.38 -13.30 -12.66
N THR A 121 5.16 -13.24 -13.75
CA THR A 121 5.44 -14.42 -14.60
C THR A 121 6.61 -15.27 -14.10
N VAL A 122 7.56 -14.68 -13.36
CA VAL A 122 8.81 -15.35 -12.94
C VAL A 122 8.81 -15.79 -11.48
N LEU A 123 7.91 -15.24 -10.66
CA LEU A 123 7.81 -15.59 -9.25
C LEU A 123 6.94 -16.85 -9.03
N THR A 124 7.38 -17.67 -8.08
CA THR A 124 6.58 -18.79 -7.57
C THR A 124 5.35 -18.28 -6.82
N GLN A 125 4.32 -19.11 -6.68
CA GLN A 125 3.06 -18.76 -5.99
C GLN A 125 3.29 -18.13 -4.60
N ALA A 126 4.11 -18.77 -3.75
CA ALA A 126 4.41 -18.24 -2.42
C ALA A 126 5.07 -16.85 -2.46
N LYS A 127 5.96 -16.61 -3.43
CA LYS A 127 6.62 -15.31 -3.62
C LYS A 127 5.67 -14.27 -4.22
N ARG A 128 4.74 -14.68 -5.08
CA ARG A 128 3.69 -13.80 -5.65
C ARG A 128 2.81 -13.24 -4.54
N TYR A 129 2.34 -14.07 -3.61
CA TYR A 129 1.57 -13.60 -2.47
C TYR A 129 2.35 -12.56 -1.64
N ALA A 130 3.58 -12.90 -1.24
CA ALA A 130 4.42 -12.02 -0.43
C ALA A 130 4.77 -10.68 -1.13
N PHE A 131 4.84 -10.67 -2.46
CA PHE A 131 5.13 -9.48 -3.25
C PHE A 131 3.89 -8.62 -3.53
N PHE A 132 2.78 -9.22 -3.97
CA PHE A 132 1.60 -8.48 -4.41
C PHE A 132 0.76 -7.95 -3.24
N MET A 133 0.64 -8.69 -2.13
CA MET A 133 -0.12 -8.23 -0.96
C MET A 133 0.29 -6.82 -0.49
N PRO A 134 1.59 -6.53 -0.26
CA PRO A 134 2.00 -5.19 0.19
C PRO A 134 2.09 -4.13 -0.94
N THR A 135 2.04 -4.53 -2.22
CA THR A 135 2.24 -3.60 -3.36
C THR A 135 0.95 -3.24 -4.09
N LEU A 136 -0.15 -3.96 -3.89
CA LEU A 136 -1.45 -3.62 -4.46
C LEU A 136 -1.93 -2.19 -4.09
N PRO A 137 -1.80 -1.71 -2.83
CA PRO A 137 -2.17 -0.33 -2.48
C PRO A 137 -1.35 0.74 -3.23
N SER A 138 -0.12 0.41 -3.64
CA SER A 138 0.71 1.30 -4.44
C SER A 138 0.13 1.52 -5.83
N LEU A 139 -0.57 0.53 -6.41
CA LEU A 139 -1.25 0.69 -7.70
C LEU A 139 -2.42 1.68 -7.62
N VAL A 140 -3.18 1.67 -6.52
CA VAL A 140 -4.24 2.67 -6.28
C VAL A 140 -3.64 4.07 -6.24
N SER A 141 -2.52 4.22 -5.53
CA SER A 141 -1.82 5.50 -5.42
C SER A 141 -1.26 5.97 -6.77
N PHE A 142 -0.76 5.07 -7.62
CA PHE A 142 -0.35 5.41 -8.98
C PHE A 142 -1.52 5.87 -9.84
N CYS A 143 -2.65 5.17 -9.81
CA CYS A 143 -3.88 5.59 -10.49
C CYS A 143 -4.34 6.98 -10.03
N ARG A 144 -4.30 7.23 -8.72
CA ARG A 144 -4.64 8.53 -8.12
C ARG A 144 -3.72 9.65 -8.58
N ALA A 145 -2.40 9.40 -8.61
CA ALA A 145 -1.42 10.39 -9.05
C ALA A 145 -1.44 10.60 -10.57
N PHE A 146 -1.68 9.53 -11.33
CA PHE A 146 -1.49 9.50 -12.77
C PHE A 146 -2.63 8.75 -13.49
N PRO A 147 -3.68 9.48 -13.90
CA PRO A 147 -4.75 8.92 -14.72
C PRO A 147 -4.29 8.18 -16.00
N PRO A 148 -3.20 8.59 -16.69
CA PRO A 148 -2.71 7.85 -17.87
C PRO A 148 -2.24 6.41 -17.61
N LEU A 149 -2.16 5.95 -16.36
CA LEU A 149 -1.79 4.58 -16.01
C LEU A 149 -2.98 3.63 -15.77
N TYR A 150 -4.23 4.12 -15.80
CA TYR A 150 -5.41 3.31 -15.47
C TYR A 150 -5.50 2.01 -16.30
N GLU A 151 -5.36 2.10 -17.62
CA GLU A 151 -5.47 0.93 -18.51
C GLU A 151 -4.38 -0.11 -18.23
N ASP A 152 -3.13 0.34 -18.09
CA ASP A 152 -1.99 -0.54 -17.81
C ASP A 152 -2.15 -1.24 -16.44
N ILE A 153 -2.58 -0.49 -15.42
CA ILE A 153 -2.79 -1.02 -14.07
C ILE A 153 -3.99 -1.97 -14.03
N MET A 154 -5.09 -1.65 -14.71
CA MET A 154 -6.27 -2.52 -14.76
C MET A 154 -5.95 -3.83 -15.47
N SER A 155 -5.21 -3.77 -16.59
CA SER A 155 -4.71 -4.96 -17.28
C SER A 155 -3.85 -5.83 -16.36
N LEU A 156 -2.94 -5.22 -15.59
CA LEU A 156 -2.12 -5.93 -14.61
C LEU A 156 -2.98 -6.58 -13.51
N LEU A 157 -3.94 -5.86 -12.93
CA LEU A 157 -4.83 -6.39 -11.88
C LEU A 157 -5.66 -7.58 -12.39
N ILE A 158 -6.15 -7.51 -13.64
CA ILE A 158 -6.85 -8.63 -14.28
C ILE A 158 -5.92 -9.83 -14.44
N GLN A 159 -4.68 -9.64 -14.89
CA GLN A 159 -3.70 -10.72 -15.04
C GLN A 159 -3.38 -11.36 -13.68
N ILE A 160 -3.13 -10.57 -12.64
CA ILE A 160 -2.90 -11.09 -11.28
C ILE A 160 -4.13 -11.90 -10.83
N GLY A 161 -5.34 -11.38 -11.03
CA GLY A 161 -6.59 -12.07 -10.67
C GLY A 161 -6.78 -13.40 -11.41
N GLN A 162 -6.45 -13.46 -12.69
CA GLN A 162 -6.51 -14.70 -13.49
C GLN A 162 -5.53 -15.76 -12.97
N VAL A 163 -4.30 -15.36 -12.64
CA VAL A 163 -3.30 -16.25 -12.06
C VAL A 163 -3.79 -16.77 -10.70
N CYS A 164 -4.30 -15.90 -9.83
CA CYS A 164 -4.83 -16.30 -8.52
C CYS A 164 -6.03 -17.25 -8.64
N ALA A 165 -6.97 -16.96 -9.55
CA ALA A 165 -8.12 -17.84 -9.79
C ALA A 165 -7.70 -19.22 -10.29
N SER A 166 -6.64 -19.29 -11.11
CA SER A 166 -6.08 -20.56 -11.58
C SER A 166 -5.43 -21.34 -10.44
N ASP A 167 -4.65 -20.68 -9.60
CA ASP A 167 -4.01 -21.30 -8.43
C ASP A 167 -5.06 -21.86 -7.45
N VAL A 168 -6.11 -21.08 -7.16
CA VAL A 168 -7.25 -21.52 -6.33
C VAL A 168 -7.93 -22.75 -6.92
N ALA A 169 -8.20 -22.76 -8.22
CA ALA A 169 -8.89 -23.88 -8.88
C ALA A 169 -8.07 -25.18 -8.91
N THR A 170 -6.73 -25.08 -8.84
CA THR A 170 -5.84 -26.25 -8.81
C THR A 170 -5.77 -26.93 -7.44
N GLN A 171 -6.17 -26.24 -6.37
CA GLN A 171 -6.20 -26.79 -5.02
C GLN A 171 -7.64 -27.15 -4.65
N THR A 172 -7.91 -28.41 -4.27
CA THR A 172 -9.20 -28.82 -3.72
C THR A 172 -9.42 -28.11 -2.38
N ARG A 173 -10.39 -27.21 -2.28
CA ARG A 173 -10.63 -26.39 -1.09
C ARG A 173 -12.08 -26.49 -0.61
N ASP A 174 -12.27 -26.32 0.70
CA ASP A 174 -13.58 -26.36 1.38
C ASP A 174 -14.41 -25.07 1.18
N ILE A 175 -13.82 -24.00 0.62
CA ILE A 175 -14.50 -22.75 0.28
C ILE A 175 -14.22 -22.44 -1.19
N ASP A 176 -15.26 -22.43 -2.02
CA ASP A 176 -15.19 -22.00 -3.41
C ASP A 176 -15.38 -20.47 -3.50
N PRO A 177 -14.33 -19.66 -3.68
CA PRO A 177 -14.48 -18.21 -3.84
C PRO A 177 -15.27 -17.84 -5.10
N ILE A 178 -15.36 -18.75 -6.09
CA ILE A 178 -16.25 -18.62 -7.24
C ILE A 178 -17.72 -18.61 -6.81
N ILE A 179 -18.10 -19.48 -5.85
CA ILE A 179 -19.44 -19.50 -5.28
C ILE A 179 -19.67 -18.24 -4.43
N THR A 180 -18.68 -17.78 -3.68
CA THR A 180 -18.75 -16.54 -2.90
C THR A 180 -18.96 -15.31 -3.80
N ARG A 181 -18.28 -15.23 -4.95
CA ARG A 181 -18.45 -14.13 -5.93
C ARG A 181 -19.87 -14.12 -6.53
N LEU A 182 -20.43 -15.29 -6.81
CA LEU A 182 -21.83 -15.42 -7.23
C LEU A 182 -22.83 -15.08 -6.11
N GLN A 183 -22.51 -15.37 -4.85
CA GLN A 183 -23.33 -15.01 -3.70
C GLN A 183 -23.32 -13.49 -3.41
N GLN A 184 -22.16 -12.83 -3.51
CA GLN A 184 -22.04 -11.38 -3.33
C GLN A 184 -22.81 -10.59 -4.40
N ILE A 185 -22.81 -11.05 -5.66
CA ILE A 185 -23.63 -10.47 -6.73
C ILE A 185 -25.14 -10.72 -6.47
N LYS A 186 -25.48 -11.81 -5.77
CA LYS A 186 -26.87 -12.17 -5.44
C LYS A 186 -27.42 -11.41 -4.21
N GLU A 187 -26.58 -10.96 -3.28
CA GLU A 187 -27.05 -10.48 -1.96
C GLU A 187 -27.20 -8.97 -1.75
N LYS A 188 -26.78 -8.02 -2.62
CA LYS A 188 -27.18 -6.61 -2.38
C LYS A 188 -27.11 -5.60 -3.55
N PRO A 189 -28.23 -4.89 -3.81
CA PRO A 189 -28.28 -3.58 -4.47
C PRO A 189 -28.12 -2.35 -3.54
N SER A 190 -27.68 -2.46 -2.28
CA SER A 190 -27.63 -1.27 -1.40
C SER A 190 -26.60 -1.30 -0.25
N GLY A 191 -25.68 -0.34 -0.32
CA GLY A 191 -24.96 0.25 0.82
C GLY A 191 -23.69 -0.48 1.26
N TRP A 192 -22.54 -0.09 0.72
CA TRP A 192 -21.21 -0.46 1.23
C TRP A 192 -20.64 0.72 2.02
N SER A 193 -20.79 0.68 3.34
CA SER A 193 -20.13 1.62 4.26
C SER A 193 -19.44 0.81 5.34
N GLY A 194 -18.12 0.84 5.35
CA GLY A 194 -17.31 0.60 6.54
C GLY A 194 -16.74 -0.80 6.70
N ILE A 195 -15.72 -1.15 5.91
CA ILE A 195 -14.69 -2.12 6.32
C ILE A 195 -13.35 -1.65 5.72
N CYS A 196 -12.69 -0.69 6.38
CA CYS A 196 -11.24 -0.45 6.30
C CYS A 196 -10.87 0.67 7.28
N LYS A 197 -10.98 0.37 8.57
CA LYS A 197 -10.13 0.97 9.60
C LYS A 197 -9.64 -0.20 10.45
N ASP A 198 -8.37 -0.16 10.80
CA ASP A 198 -7.61 -1.15 11.57
C ASP A 198 -6.99 -2.32 10.79
N LEU A 199 -5.90 -2.01 10.09
CA LEU A 199 -4.72 -2.87 10.06
C LEU A 199 -3.61 -2.15 10.82
N SER A 200 -3.78 -2.07 12.14
CA SER A 200 -2.73 -1.72 13.10
C SER A 200 -2.31 -3.02 13.78
N TYR A 201 -1.03 -3.37 13.67
CA TYR A 201 -0.45 -4.57 14.27
C TYR A 201 -0.74 -4.60 15.78
N LYS A 202 -1.65 -5.48 16.19
CA LYS A 202 -1.89 -5.77 17.61
C LYS A 202 -1.84 -7.28 17.82
N ASN A 203 -0.77 -7.71 18.49
CA ASN A 203 -0.65 -9.04 19.07
C ASN A 203 -1.81 -9.28 20.03
N ALA A 204 -2.77 -10.11 19.62
CA ALA A 204 -3.75 -10.71 20.51
C ALA A 204 -4.22 -12.03 19.89
N SER A 205 -3.91 -13.11 20.59
CA SER A 205 -4.44 -14.46 20.39
C SER A 205 -5.96 -14.44 20.35
N GLY A 206 -6.54 -14.85 19.23
CA GLY A 206 -7.99 -14.94 19.04
C GLY A 206 -8.33 -15.45 17.65
N ASP A 207 -8.22 -16.76 17.48
CA ASP A 207 -8.81 -17.63 16.46
C ASP A 207 -9.67 -16.94 15.36
N THR A 208 -9.02 -16.43 14.32
CA THR A 208 -9.63 -16.17 13.02
C THR A 208 -9.06 -17.19 12.04
N GLY A 209 -9.94 -18.06 11.54
CA GLY A 209 -9.59 -19.20 10.71
C GLY A 209 -8.61 -18.82 9.61
N SER A 210 -7.52 -19.60 9.51
CA SER A 210 -6.45 -19.46 8.53
C SER A 210 -6.99 -19.49 7.09
N MET A 211 -7.46 -18.35 6.59
CA MET A 211 -7.84 -18.19 5.19
C MET A 211 -6.62 -18.41 4.32
N ASP A 212 -6.80 -19.20 3.27
CA ASP A 212 -5.77 -19.52 2.29
C ASP A 212 -5.16 -18.23 1.64
N PRO A 213 -3.83 -18.17 1.46
CA PRO A 213 -3.15 -16.97 0.93
C PRO A 213 -3.67 -16.53 -0.44
N ASP A 214 -4.05 -17.44 -1.34
CA ASP A 214 -4.55 -17.06 -2.66
C ASP A 214 -5.97 -16.50 -2.58
N VAL A 215 -6.79 -16.97 -1.62
CA VAL A 215 -8.12 -16.41 -1.36
C VAL A 215 -7.99 -15.00 -0.79
N GLN A 216 -7.05 -14.78 0.14
CA GLN A 216 -6.75 -13.45 0.67
C GLN A 216 -6.28 -12.50 -0.44
N LEU A 217 -5.40 -12.97 -1.34
CA LEU A 217 -4.92 -12.18 -2.47
C LEU A 217 -6.06 -11.84 -3.44
N CYS A 218 -6.96 -12.79 -3.74
CA CYS A 218 -8.17 -12.52 -4.54
C CYS A 218 -9.01 -11.39 -3.93
N HIS A 219 -9.31 -11.46 -2.64
CA HIS A 219 -10.08 -10.41 -1.96
C HIS A 219 -9.36 -9.06 -1.93
N CYS A 220 -8.02 -9.07 -1.79
CA CYS A 220 -7.23 -7.86 -1.84
C CYS A 220 -7.29 -7.20 -3.24
N ILE A 221 -7.20 -7.99 -4.31
CA ILE A 221 -7.34 -7.51 -5.70
C ILE A 221 -8.73 -6.91 -5.92
N GLU A 222 -9.79 -7.61 -5.50
CA GLU A 222 -11.18 -7.11 -5.61
C GLU A 222 -11.34 -5.78 -4.88
N SER A 223 -10.84 -5.68 -3.65
CA SER A 223 -10.88 -4.44 -2.85
C SER A 223 -10.11 -3.30 -3.53
N THR A 224 -8.93 -3.60 -4.09
CA THR A 224 -8.09 -2.64 -4.83
C THR A 224 -8.82 -2.10 -6.07
N ILE A 225 -9.47 -2.99 -6.84
CA ILE A 225 -10.26 -2.59 -8.03
C ILE A 225 -11.44 -1.71 -7.62
N ILE A 226 -12.18 -2.08 -6.57
CA ILE A 226 -13.31 -1.29 -6.06
C ILE A 226 -12.84 0.11 -5.63
N GLU A 227 -11.70 0.21 -4.94
CA GLU A 227 -11.13 1.49 -4.53
C GLU A 227 -10.79 2.37 -5.74
N ILE A 228 -10.11 1.81 -6.76
CA ILE A 228 -9.79 2.51 -8.02
C ILE A 228 -11.05 3.00 -8.73
N ILE A 229 -12.12 2.20 -8.78
CA ILE A 229 -13.39 2.57 -9.39
C ILE A 229 -14.06 3.70 -8.60
N ASN A 230 -14.18 3.56 -7.28
CA ASN A 230 -14.81 4.56 -6.42
C ASN A 230 -14.10 5.91 -6.52
N MET A 231 -12.77 5.89 -6.60
CA MET A 231 -11.93 7.07 -6.83
C MET A 231 -12.21 7.73 -8.19
N SER A 232 -12.39 6.93 -9.24
CA SER A 232 -12.64 7.44 -10.61
C SER A 232 -14.05 8.02 -10.77
N VAL A 233 -15.03 7.49 -10.04
CA VAL A 233 -16.45 7.91 -10.11
C VAL A 233 -16.74 9.13 -9.22
N SER A 234 -15.99 9.31 -8.13
CA SER A 234 -16.17 10.43 -7.19
C SER A 234 -15.33 11.67 -7.54
N GLY A 235 -14.58 11.62 -8.65
CA GLY A 235 -13.67 12.67 -9.13
C GLY A 235 -14.35 13.74 -9.98
#